data_AF-A0A5J6MRG9-F1
#
_entry.id   AF-A0A5J6MRG9-F1
#
_cell.length_a   1.000
_cell.length_b   1.000
_cell.length_c   1.000
_cell.angle_alpha   90.00
_cell.angle_beta   90.00
_cell.angle_gamma   90.00
#
_symmetry.space_group_name_H-M   'P 1'
#
loop_
_entity.id
_entity.type
_entity.pdbx_description
1 polymer ?
#
loop_
_entity_poly.entity_id
_entity_poly.type
_entity_poly.pdbx_seq_one_letter_code
_entity_poly.pdbx_strand_id
1 'polypeptide(L)'
;MQELQRLLDNGRFYHRQGRLTEAADIYRQVRRADPQNPMAHHLLGLVLHQQGKRDEALQALAEAVRLEPDNAAYRTGFAELLILENDPEAVRIQLEAARTLQPRTAVLLVRQAVMWGQIGDPDLAIKTAEEAVAVDSNHPQGHQVLGMLLREQGDLGRAAEHLLAARRASPAAPDPQTTCALTLFALGRHAEIATLPPPADQRNLYREAVLSALAVWQQGDLPQIEAALAKCDEIAQARGGRTEDVYAGYHGQMARLVDSRKRSADLYKQKTKNDVAVVGDMQSLSAANLTVKLGEDIVRLRTAFVPGCVAVNLFKRAANSCRAGFEAALDRQPAGGRVIASVGDMDCRYTIGFMDLLRRHPEMEGRKLVSETVQRYTDWVVDAANQRKLDLILMGPPARAVALNFVPPAVARQFLELVEFFNSELRAAAGRAGLIYVDLYDATVGPHRRGREDCFIDTTHVQPSAVAAAIKAAGF
;
A
#
# COMPACT_ATOMS: atom_id res chain seq x y z
N MET A 1 2.46 -53.65 1.05
CA MET A 1 1.75 -52.51 0.42
C MET A 1 0.57 -51.99 1.25
N GLN A 2 -0.44 -52.80 1.60
CA GLN A 2 -1.60 -52.33 2.39
C GLN A 2 -1.23 -51.80 3.80
N GLU A 3 -0.26 -52.42 4.47
CA GLU A 3 0.18 -52.00 5.81
C GLU A 3 0.92 -50.64 5.81
N LEU A 4 1.81 -50.42 4.82
CA LEU A 4 2.50 -49.13 4.64
C LEU A 4 1.52 -48.02 4.27
N GLN A 5 0.53 -48.31 3.42
CA GLN A 5 -0.52 -47.35 3.08
C GLN A 5 -1.32 -46.97 4.34
N ARG A 6 -1.68 -47.95 5.17
CA ARG A 6 -2.38 -47.69 6.45
C ARG A 6 -1.54 -46.83 7.40
N LEU A 7 -0.23 -47.07 7.48
CA LEU A 7 0.68 -46.23 8.25
C LEU A 7 0.74 -44.80 7.71
N LEU A 8 0.86 -44.63 6.39
CA LEU A 8 0.83 -43.30 5.76
C LEU A 8 -0.48 -42.55 6.03
N ASP A 9 -1.62 -43.23 5.92
CA ASP A 9 -2.93 -42.63 6.19
C ASP A 9 -3.08 -42.24 7.67
N ASN A 10 -2.57 -43.07 8.59
CA ASN A 10 -2.52 -42.75 10.02
C ASN A 10 -1.60 -41.55 10.31
N GLY A 11 -0.42 -41.49 9.66
CA GLY A 11 0.49 -40.35 9.76
C GLY A 11 -0.18 -39.07 9.28
N ARG A 12 -0.88 -39.11 8.13
CA ARG A 12 -1.66 -37.97 7.62
C ARG A 12 -2.78 -37.56 8.57
N PHE A 13 -3.44 -38.52 9.22
CA PHE A 13 -4.46 -38.25 10.22
C PHE A 13 -3.90 -37.45 11.40
N TYR A 14 -2.81 -37.92 12.02
CA TYR A 14 -2.16 -37.16 13.10
C TYR A 14 -1.61 -35.81 12.65
N HIS A 15 -1.05 -35.75 11.44
CA HIS A 15 -0.55 -34.51 10.86
C HIS A 15 -1.65 -33.46 10.73
N ARG A 16 -2.83 -33.82 10.21
CA ARG A 16 -4.00 -32.93 10.12
C ARG A 16 -4.52 -32.47 11.47
N GLN A 17 -4.31 -33.26 12.53
CA GLN A 17 -4.68 -32.91 13.91
C GLN A 17 -3.62 -32.02 14.61
N GLY A 18 -2.54 -31.64 13.92
CA GLY A 18 -1.43 -30.88 14.51
C GLY A 18 -0.56 -31.70 15.47
N ARG A 19 -0.76 -33.02 15.53
CA ARG A 19 0.01 -33.96 16.36
C ARG A 19 1.31 -34.34 15.65
N LEU A 20 2.20 -33.36 15.57
CA LEU A 20 3.40 -33.39 14.72
C LEU A 20 4.38 -34.49 15.14
N THR A 21 4.54 -34.73 16.44
CA THR A 21 5.47 -35.75 16.95
C THR A 21 5.03 -37.15 16.53
N GLU A 22 3.75 -37.47 16.74
CA GLU A 22 3.19 -38.76 16.34
C GLU A 22 3.22 -38.96 14.83
N ALA A 23 2.91 -37.91 14.06
CA ALA A 23 3.02 -37.95 12.60
C ALA A 23 4.46 -38.23 12.14
N ALA A 24 5.45 -37.52 12.71
CA ALA A 24 6.86 -37.71 12.38
C ALA A 24 7.33 -39.13 12.70
N ASP A 25 6.92 -39.69 13.84
CA ASP A 25 7.30 -41.05 14.23
C ASP A 25 6.70 -42.10 13.30
N ILE A 26 5.46 -41.92 12.86
CA ILE A 26 4.84 -42.79 11.86
C ILE A 26 5.56 -42.67 10.52
N TYR A 27 5.86 -41.47 10.04
CA TYR A 27 6.60 -41.31 8.79
C TYR A 27 8.03 -41.87 8.87
N ARG A 28 8.70 -41.80 10.04
CA ARG A 28 9.97 -42.50 10.28
C ARG A 28 9.82 -44.02 10.24
N GLN A 29 8.71 -44.58 10.75
CA GLN A 29 8.43 -46.01 10.64
C GLN A 29 8.25 -46.43 9.18
N VAL A 30 7.48 -45.67 8.40
CA VAL A 30 7.31 -45.92 6.96
C VAL A 30 8.67 -45.85 6.25
N ARG A 31 9.48 -44.83 6.53
CA ARG A 31 10.84 -44.68 5.98
C ARG A 31 11.79 -45.83 6.37
N ARG A 32 11.67 -46.40 7.58
CA ARG A 32 12.47 -47.56 8.00
C ARG A 32 12.05 -48.84 7.28
N ALA A 33 10.74 -49.02 7.08
CA ALA A 33 10.19 -50.18 6.40
C ALA A 33 10.38 -50.12 4.88
N ASP A 34 10.40 -48.91 4.31
CA ASP A 34 10.65 -48.64 2.90
C ASP A 34 11.51 -47.37 2.73
N PRO A 35 12.85 -47.50 2.75
CA PRO A 35 13.76 -46.36 2.61
C PRO A 35 13.70 -45.63 1.28
N GLN A 36 13.15 -46.25 0.23
CA GLN A 36 13.01 -45.67 -1.11
C GLN A 36 11.63 -45.03 -1.34
N ASN A 37 10.83 -44.86 -0.29
CA ASN A 37 9.50 -44.27 -0.39
C ASN A 37 9.57 -42.72 -0.45
N PRO A 38 9.41 -42.08 -1.62
CA PRO A 38 9.55 -40.63 -1.73
C PRO A 38 8.46 -39.88 -0.94
N MET A 39 7.25 -40.45 -0.86
CA MET A 39 6.14 -39.88 -0.09
C MET A 39 6.45 -39.82 1.42
N ALA A 40 7.07 -40.86 1.98
CA ALA A 40 7.45 -40.88 3.38
C ALA A 40 8.50 -39.81 3.70
N HIS A 41 9.50 -39.64 2.83
CA HIS A 41 10.48 -38.56 2.95
C HIS A 41 9.84 -37.18 2.81
N HIS A 42 8.96 -37.00 1.84
CA HIS A 42 8.25 -35.73 1.63
C HIS A 42 7.41 -35.33 2.86
N LEU A 43 6.54 -36.23 3.32
CA LEU A 43 5.65 -35.97 4.46
C LEU A 43 6.43 -35.80 5.76
N LEU A 44 7.52 -36.56 5.95
CA LEU A 44 8.43 -36.37 7.08
C LEU A 44 9.07 -34.98 7.03
N GLY A 45 9.54 -34.54 5.87
CA GLY A 45 10.11 -33.21 5.68
C GLY A 45 9.14 -32.08 6.05
N LEU A 46 7.89 -32.15 5.58
CA LEU A 46 6.86 -31.17 5.93
C LEU A 46 6.57 -31.11 7.43
N VAL A 47 6.49 -32.26 8.10
CA VAL A 47 6.25 -32.30 9.55
C VAL A 47 7.46 -31.78 10.34
N LEU A 48 8.67 -32.18 9.95
CA LEU A 48 9.91 -31.71 10.60
C LEU A 48 10.03 -30.19 10.47
N HIS A 49 9.65 -29.62 9.33
CA HIS A 49 9.60 -28.18 9.16
C HIS A 49 8.62 -27.52 10.13
N GLN A 50 7.39 -28.05 10.25
CA GLN A 50 6.40 -27.55 11.21
C GLN A 50 6.84 -27.70 12.67
N GLN A 51 7.75 -28.63 12.97
CA GLN A 51 8.40 -28.79 14.27
C GLN A 51 9.59 -27.83 14.50
N GLY A 52 9.97 -27.02 13.50
CA GLY A 52 11.15 -26.16 13.54
C GLY A 52 12.48 -26.90 13.30
N LYS A 53 12.45 -28.19 12.94
CA LYS A 53 13.63 -29.01 12.65
C LYS A 53 14.08 -28.83 11.19
N ARG A 54 14.59 -27.64 10.92
CA ARG A 54 14.84 -27.12 9.58
C ARG A 54 15.83 -27.95 8.76
N ASP A 55 16.99 -28.29 9.31
CA ASP A 55 18.02 -29.08 8.60
C ASP A 55 17.54 -30.49 8.26
N GLU A 56 16.90 -31.17 9.22
CA GLU A 56 16.33 -32.51 8.98
C GLU A 56 15.22 -32.46 7.92
N ALA A 57 14.43 -31.39 7.89
CA ALA A 57 13.36 -31.19 6.91
C ALA A 57 13.90 -31.02 5.50
N LEU A 58 14.94 -30.18 5.32
CA LEU A 58 15.61 -30.01 4.03
C LEU A 58 16.19 -31.32 3.50
N GLN A 59 16.87 -32.09 4.35
CA GLN A 59 17.42 -33.39 3.96
C GLN A 59 16.32 -34.36 3.51
N ALA A 60 15.21 -34.43 4.24
CA ALA A 60 14.10 -35.29 3.90
C ALA A 60 13.41 -34.87 2.59
N LEU A 61 13.20 -33.57 2.34
CA LEU A 61 12.61 -33.08 1.10
C LEU A 61 13.55 -33.25 -0.11
N ALA A 62 14.86 -33.03 0.08
CA ALA A 62 15.86 -33.27 -0.96
C ALA A 62 15.87 -34.76 -1.37
N GLU A 63 15.76 -35.67 -0.40
CA GLU A 63 15.69 -37.10 -0.66
C GLU A 63 14.41 -37.50 -1.40
N ALA A 64 13.26 -36.89 -1.07
CA ALA A 64 12.02 -37.09 -1.82
C ALA A 64 12.16 -36.68 -3.29
N VAL A 65 12.77 -35.52 -3.56
CA VAL A 65 13.04 -35.04 -4.93
C VAL A 65 14.06 -35.93 -5.65
N ARG A 66 15.07 -36.46 -4.95
CA ARG A 66 16.05 -37.38 -5.52
C ARG A 66 15.44 -38.72 -5.93
N LEU A 67 14.53 -39.24 -5.10
CA LEU A 67 13.85 -40.52 -5.33
C LEU A 67 12.78 -40.43 -6.43
N GLU A 68 12.09 -39.30 -6.54
CA GLU A 68 11.07 -39.07 -7.57
C GLU A 68 11.23 -37.67 -8.19
N PRO A 69 12.20 -37.50 -9.11
CA PRO A 69 12.52 -36.20 -9.70
C PRO A 69 11.41 -35.65 -10.62
N ASP A 70 10.48 -36.49 -11.06
CA ASP A 70 9.37 -36.10 -11.96
C ASP A 70 8.09 -35.74 -11.19
N ASN A 71 8.18 -35.56 -9.87
CA ASN A 71 7.07 -35.14 -9.04
C ASN A 71 7.08 -33.63 -8.76
N ALA A 72 6.19 -32.89 -9.43
CA ALA A 72 6.09 -31.43 -9.29
C ALA A 72 5.78 -30.98 -7.85
N ALA A 73 5.00 -31.77 -7.09
CA ALA A 73 4.61 -31.42 -5.73
C ALA A 73 5.81 -31.54 -4.76
N TYR A 74 6.67 -32.55 -4.93
CA TYR A 74 7.87 -32.69 -4.11
C TYR A 74 8.88 -31.58 -4.36
N ARG A 75 9.09 -31.22 -5.63
CA ARG A 75 9.94 -30.07 -6.00
C ARG A 75 9.40 -28.75 -5.43
N THR A 76 8.08 -28.54 -5.52
CA THR A 76 7.42 -27.35 -4.99
C THR A 76 7.55 -27.30 -3.45
N GLY A 77 7.34 -28.41 -2.76
CA GLY A 77 7.52 -28.47 -1.30
C GLY A 77 8.97 -28.24 -0.87
N PHE A 78 9.94 -28.73 -1.66
CA PHE A 78 11.36 -28.45 -1.40
C PHE A 78 11.71 -26.98 -1.65
N ALA A 79 11.22 -26.40 -2.75
CA ALA A 79 11.38 -24.98 -3.06
C ALA A 79 10.83 -24.08 -1.95
N GLU A 80 9.67 -24.41 -1.38
CA GLU A 80 9.06 -23.67 -0.27
C GLU A 80 9.98 -23.58 0.96
N LEU A 81 10.75 -24.63 1.24
CA LEU A 81 11.76 -24.60 2.30
C LEU A 81 13.01 -23.82 1.93
N LEU A 82 13.45 -23.91 0.67
CA LEU A 82 14.62 -23.16 0.17
C LEU A 82 14.40 -21.64 0.20
N ILE A 83 13.16 -21.16 0.08
CA ILE A 83 12.82 -19.75 0.30
C ILE A 83 13.29 -19.28 1.69
N LEU A 84 13.11 -20.13 2.70
CA LEU A 84 13.49 -19.80 4.08
C LEU A 84 15.01 -19.74 4.24
N GLU A 85 15.76 -20.51 3.44
CA GLU A 85 17.23 -20.47 3.35
C GLU A 85 17.76 -19.21 2.66
N ASN A 86 16.88 -18.37 2.10
CA ASN A 86 17.27 -17.20 1.33
C ASN A 86 18.21 -17.55 0.15
N ASP A 87 17.97 -18.71 -0.46
CA ASP A 87 18.66 -19.17 -1.68
C ASP A 87 17.70 -19.11 -2.89
N PRO A 88 17.53 -17.92 -3.51
CA PRO A 88 16.58 -17.73 -4.61
C PRO A 88 16.96 -18.53 -5.87
N GLU A 89 18.23 -18.89 -6.04
CA GLU A 89 18.67 -19.65 -7.21
C GLU A 89 18.30 -21.14 -7.07
N ALA A 90 18.52 -21.72 -5.89
CA ALA A 90 18.05 -23.08 -5.62
C ALA A 90 16.53 -23.20 -5.75
N VAL A 91 15.78 -22.20 -5.29
CA VAL A 91 14.33 -22.12 -5.48
C VAL A 91 13.98 -22.12 -6.97
N ARG A 92 14.59 -21.23 -7.76
CA ARG A 92 14.36 -21.11 -9.21
C ARG A 92 14.55 -22.46 -9.91
N ILE A 93 15.66 -23.15 -9.65
CA ILE A 93 15.96 -24.48 -10.22
C ILE A 93 14.83 -25.47 -9.94
N GLN A 94 14.34 -25.53 -8.70
CA GLN A 94 13.26 -26.46 -8.35
C GLN A 94 11.92 -26.10 -9.01
N LEU A 95 11.59 -24.81 -9.09
CA LEU A 95 10.35 -24.35 -9.70
C LEU A 95 10.34 -24.53 -11.22
N GLU A 96 11.44 -24.26 -11.91
CA GLU A 96 11.56 -24.49 -13.36
C GLU A 96 11.39 -25.96 -13.71
N ALA A 97 12.06 -26.84 -12.95
CA ALA A 97 11.90 -28.28 -13.10
C ALA A 97 10.47 -28.74 -12.76
N ALA A 98 9.84 -28.17 -11.72
CA ALA A 98 8.45 -28.48 -11.39
C ALA A 98 7.48 -28.06 -12.51
N ARG A 99 7.80 -26.99 -13.25
CA ARG A 99 6.94 -26.47 -14.32
C ARG A 99 6.85 -27.44 -15.49
N THR A 100 7.90 -28.19 -15.83
CA THR A 100 7.86 -29.14 -16.97
C THR A 100 7.04 -30.39 -16.68
N LEU A 101 6.57 -30.57 -15.44
CA LEU A 101 5.93 -31.79 -14.96
C LEU A 101 4.40 -31.63 -14.87
N GLN A 102 3.67 -32.74 -14.99
CA GLN A 102 2.21 -32.83 -14.88
C GLN A 102 1.81 -33.75 -13.70
N PRO A 103 0.61 -33.57 -13.08
CA PRO A 103 -0.43 -32.59 -13.41
C PRO A 103 -0.20 -31.20 -12.80
N ARG A 104 -0.57 -30.15 -13.54
CA ARG A 104 -0.62 -28.77 -13.05
C ARG A 104 -2.02 -28.46 -12.52
N THR A 105 -2.18 -28.40 -11.20
CA THR A 105 -3.45 -28.01 -10.56
C THR A 105 -3.41 -26.53 -10.18
N ALA A 106 -4.58 -25.88 -10.08
CA ALA A 106 -4.67 -24.48 -9.67
C ALA A 106 -3.97 -24.24 -8.32
N VAL A 107 -4.19 -25.11 -7.34
CA VAL A 107 -3.55 -25.01 -6.01
C VAL A 107 -2.01 -25.05 -6.11
N LEU A 108 -1.46 -25.93 -6.94
CA LEU A 108 -0.02 -26.02 -7.15
C LEU A 108 0.53 -24.75 -7.82
N LEU A 109 -0.14 -24.28 -8.87
CA LEU A 109 0.25 -23.08 -9.59
C LEU A 109 0.17 -21.82 -8.72
N VAL A 110 -0.85 -21.69 -7.87
CA VAL A 110 -0.94 -20.58 -6.90
C VAL A 110 0.25 -20.58 -5.94
N ARG A 111 0.63 -21.74 -5.41
CA ARG A 111 1.80 -21.86 -4.53
C ARG A 111 3.08 -21.44 -5.26
N GLN A 112 3.26 -21.90 -6.50
CA GLN A 112 4.41 -21.53 -7.33
C GLN A 112 4.45 -20.03 -7.64
N ALA A 113 3.31 -19.42 -7.97
CA ALA A 113 3.22 -17.99 -8.22
C ALA A 113 3.65 -17.15 -7.01
N VAL A 114 3.23 -17.53 -5.79
CA VAL A 114 3.67 -16.88 -4.56
C VAL A 114 5.20 -17.00 -4.39
N MET A 115 5.76 -18.18 -4.63
CA MET A 115 7.21 -18.39 -4.50
C MET A 115 8.02 -17.60 -5.53
N TRP A 116 7.57 -17.53 -6.78
CA TRP A 116 8.17 -16.66 -7.81
C TRP A 116 8.20 -15.19 -7.35
N GLY A 117 7.10 -14.71 -6.77
CA GLY A 117 7.04 -13.37 -6.19
C GLY A 117 8.04 -13.17 -5.04
N GLN A 118 8.18 -14.17 -4.16
CA GLN A 118 9.11 -14.13 -3.01
C GLN A 118 10.58 -14.08 -3.43
N ILE A 119 10.96 -14.74 -4.54
CA ILE A 119 12.34 -14.67 -5.06
C ILE A 119 12.57 -13.48 -6.00
N GLY A 120 11.60 -12.56 -6.11
CA GLY A 120 11.74 -11.33 -6.89
C GLY A 120 11.61 -11.53 -8.39
N ASP A 121 10.87 -12.55 -8.84
CA ASP A 121 10.56 -12.79 -10.26
C ASP A 121 9.06 -12.51 -10.53
N PRO A 122 8.65 -11.23 -10.57
CA PRO A 122 7.24 -10.87 -10.67
C PRO A 122 6.60 -11.27 -12.01
N ASP A 123 7.38 -11.32 -13.10
CA ASP A 123 6.88 -11.69 -14.42
C ASP A 123 6.46 -13.17 -14.44
N LEU A 124 7.32 -14.07 -13.91
CA LEU A 124 6.95 -15.47 -13.76
C LEU A 124 5.85 -15.67 -12.71
N ALA A 125 5.82 -14.86 -11.65
CA ALA A 125 4.76 -14.91 -10.65
C ALA A 125 3.38 -14.62 -11.28
N ILE A 126 3.26 -13.52 -12.03
CA ILE A 126 2.01 -13.12 -12.70
C ILE A 126 1.60 -14.19 -13.70
N LYS A 127 2.52 -14.62 -14.57
CA LYS A 127 2.23 -15.64 -15.58
C LYS A 127 1.75 -16.95 -14.95
N THR A 128 2.39 -17.38 -13.86
CA THR A 128 2.00 -18.63 -13.16
C THR A 128 0.64 -18.48 -12.47
N ALA A 129 0.32 -17.29 -11.94
CA ALA A 129 -0.99 -17.01 -11.36
C ALA A 129 -2.10 -16.93 -12.44
N GLU A 130 -1.80 -16.41 -13.62
CA GLU A 130 -2.69 -16.46 -14.80
C GLU A 130 -2.96 -17.91 -15.23
N GLU A 131 -1.93 -18.75 -15.28
CA GLU A 131 -2.10 -20.19 -15.53
C GLU A 131 -3.01 -20.84 -14.47
N ALA A 132 -2.87 -20.47 -13.19
CA ALA A 132 -3.70 -21.00 -12.11
C ALA A 132 -5.19 -20.66 -12.30
N VAL A 133 -5.48 -19.40 -12.65
CA VAL A 133 -6.84 -18.93 -12.94
C VAL A 133 -7.39 -19.55 -14.23
N ALA A 134 -6.54 -19.86 -15.21
CA ALA A 134 -6.96 -20.55 -16.43
C ALA A 134 -7.35 -22.03 -16.17
N VAL A 135 -6.65 -22.70 -15.24
CA VAL A 135 -6.95 -24.09 -14.84
C VAL A 135 -8.25 -24.17 -14.04
N ASP A 136 -8.50 -23.21 -13.14
CA ASP A 136 -9.75 -23.08 -12.40
C ASP A 136 -10.15 -21.61 -12.30
N SER A 137 -11.09 -21.20 -13.16
CA SER A 137 -11.55 -19.81 -13.27
C SER A 137 -12.34 -19.31 -12.07
N ASN A 138 -12.71 -20.19 -11.13
CA ASN A 138 -13.40 -19.82 -9.90
C ASN A 138 -12.51 -19.96 -8.67
N HIS A 139 -11.21 -20.23 -8.85
CA HIS A 139 -10.26 -20.43 -7.75
C HIS A 139 -9.99 -19.12 -7.00
N PRO A 140 -10.53 -18.89 -5.78
CA PRO A 140 -10.49 -17.58 -5.14
C PRO A 140 -9.06 -17.13 -4.83
N GLN A 141 -8.21 -18.06 -4.40
CA GLN A 141 -6.81 -17.80 -4.05
C GLN A 141 -5.97 -17.44 -5.29
N GLY A 142 -6.27 -18.02 -6.45
CA GLY A 142 -5.59 -17.70 -7.71
C GLY A 142 -5.88 -16.28 -8.15
N HIS A 143 -7.15 -15.89 -8.12
CA HIS A 143 -7.57 -14.52 -8.33
C HIS A 143 -6.95 -13.55 -7.32
N GLN A 144 -6.88 -13.92 -6.05
CA GLN A 144 -6.28 -13.07 -5.01
C GLN A 144 -4.79 -12.83 -5.26
N VAL A 145 -4.01 -13.88 -5.50
CA VAL A 145 -2.56 -13.78 -5.76
C VAL A 145 -2.29 -12.98 -7.03
N LEU A 146 -3.01 -13.28 -8.12
CA LEU A 146 -2.87 -12.53 -9.37
C LEU A 146 -3.19 -11.05 -9.18
N GLY A 147 -4.29 -10.73 -8.48
CA GLY A 147 -4.68 -9.36 -8.19
C GLY A 147 -3.66 -8.60 -7.33
N MET A 148 -3.05 -9.25 -6.34
CA MET A 148 -1.98 -8.66 -5.53
C MET A 148 -0.73 -8.37 -6.35
N LEU A 149 -0.27 -9.33 -7.16
CA LEU A 149 0.92 -9.18 -8.00
C LEU A 149 0.73 -8.07 -9.05
N LEU A 150 -0.44 -8.01 -9.69
CA LEU A 150 -0.78 -6.95 -10.65
C LEU A 150 -0.80 -5.57 -9.98
N ARG A 151 -1.33 -5.47 -8.75
CA ARG A 151 -1.32 -4.23 -7.99
C ARG A 151 0.10 -3.75 -7.69
N GLU A 152 0.99 -4.66 -7.32
CA GLU A 152 2.41 -4.35 -7.08
C GLU A 152 3.10 -3.87 -8.36
N GLN A 153 2.76 -4.46 -9.51
CA GLN A 153 3.20 -4.02 -10.83
C GLN A 153 2.51 -2.74 -11.33
N GLY A 154 1.56 -2.18 -10.56
CA GLY A 154 0.85 -0.95 -10.92
C GLY A 154 -0.28 -1.11 -11.92
N ASP A 155 -0.59 -2.34 -12.37
CA ASP A 155 -1.77 -2.64 -13.20
C ASP A 155 -3.03 -2.71 -12.32
N LEU A 156 -3.42 -1.55 -11.80
CA LEU A 156 -4.53 -1.42 -10.86
C LEU A 156 -5.86 -1.88 -11.49
N GLY A 157 -6.04 -1.67 -12.79
CA GLY A 157 -7.25 -2.04 -13.53
C GLY A 157 -7.50 -3.54 -13.49
N ARG A 158 -6.54 -4.34 -13.97
CA ARG A 158 -6.66 -5.80 -13.92
C ARG A 158 -6.62 -6.32 -12.48
N ALA A 159 -5.82 -5.70 -11.61
CA ALA A 159 -5.78 -6.06 -10.20
C ALA A 159 -7.18 -5.98 -9.55
N ALA A 160 -7.93 -4.90 -9.80
CA ALA A 160 -9.27 -4.73 -9.23
C ALA A 160 -10.24 -5.84 -9.66
N GLU A 161 -10.23 -6.24 -10.93
CA GLU A 161 -11.12 -7.30 -11.42
C GLU A 161 -10.83 -8.65 -10.75
N HIS A 162 -9.55 -9.02 -10.64
CA HIS A 162 -9.18 -10.27 -9.97
C HIS A 162 -9.45 -10.22 -8.46
N LEU A 163 -9.16 -9.11 -7.78
CA LEU A 163 -9.45 -8.97 -6.34
C LEU A 163 -10.95 -9.01 -6.05
N LEU A 164 -11.78 -8.40 -6.91
CA LEU A 164 -13.24 -8.49 -6.81
C LEU A 164 -13.75 -9.91 -7.01
N ALA A 165 -13.23 -10.62 -8.03
CA ALA A 165 -13.58 -12.02 -8.26
C ALA A 165 -13.22 -12.90 -7.04
N ALA A 166 -12.01 -12.75 -6.50
CA ALA A 166 -11.58 -13.44 -5.29
C ALA A 166 -12.51 -13.17 -4.10
N ARG A 167 -12.83 -11.89 -3.86
CA ARG A 167 -13.68 -11.48 -2.73
C ARG A 167 -15.12 -11.96 -2.86
N ARG A 168 -15.66 -12.04 -4.08
CA ARG A 168 -17.00 -12.60 -4.34
C ARG A 168 -17.04 -14.11 -4.14
N ALA A 169 -16.00 -14.81 -4.58
CA ALA A 169 -15.94 -16.27 -4.49
C ALA A 169 -15.63 -16.76 -3.06
N SER A 170 -14.91 -15.96 -2.26
CA SER A 170 -14.67 -16.25 -0.85
C SER A 170 -14.72 -14.98 0.02
N PRO A 171 -15.92 -14.54 0.43
CA PRO A 171 -16.09 -13.34 1.28
C PRO A 171 -15.34 -13.41 2.61
N ALA A 172 -15.23 -14.62 3.18
CA ALA A 172 -14.55 -14.87 4.44
C ALA A 172 -13.03 -15.07 4.29
N ALA A 173 -12.50 -15.13 3.06
CA ALA A 173 -11.06 -15.25 2.85
C ALA A 173 -10.35 -14.00 3.40
N PRO A 174 -9.18 -14.18 4.03
CA PRO A 174 -8.36 -13.05 4.45
C PRO A 174 -8.01 -12.16 3.25
N ASP A 175 -8.40 -10.89 3.28
CA ASP A 175 -7.86 -9.83 2.43
C ASP A 175 -6.79 -9.09 3.25
N PRO A 176 -5.54 -9.58 3.28
CA PRO A 176 -4.50 -8.94 4.06
C PRO A 176 -4.35 -7.49 3.59
N GLN A 177 -4.44 -6.57 4.54
CA GLN A 177 -4.29 -5.12 4.32
C GLN A 177 -5.39 -4.46 3.49
N THR A 178 -6.53 -5.12 3.27
CA THR A 178 -7.66 -4.51 2.58
C THR A 178 -7.33 -4.16 1.12
N THR A 179 -6.61 -5.06 0.45
CA THR A 179 -6.00 -4.83 -0.86
C THR A 179 -7.04 -4.57 -1.94
N CYS A 180 -8.21 -5.23 -1.86
CA CYS A 180 -9.30 -5.01 -2.81
C CYS A 180 -9.83 -3.57 -2.71
N ALA A 181 -10.23 -3.13 -1.52
CA ALA A 181 -10.77 -1.78 -1.32
C ALA A 181 -9.74 -0.69 -1.64
N LEU A 182 -8.46 -0.89 -1.26
CA LEU A 182 -7.38 0.04 -1.61
C LEU A 182 -7.16 0.18 -3.11
N THR A 183 -7.32 -0.90 -3.87
CA THR A 183 -7.18 -0.88 -5.34
C THR A 183 -8.34 -0.16 -6.00
N LEU A 184 -9.56 -0.46 -5.57
CA LEU A 184 -10.75 0.28 -6.00
C LEU A 184 -10.66 1.77 -5.67
N PHE A 185 -10.18 2.09 -4.46
CA PHE A 185 -9.98 3.47 -4.03
C PHE A 185 -8.98 4.22 -4.92
N ALA A 186 -7.81 3.62 -5.20
CA ALA A 186 -6.81 4.21 -6.09
C ALA A 186 -7.35 4.48 -7.51
N LEU A 187 -8.20 3.57 -8.03
CA LEU A 187 -8.89 3.72 -9.31
C LEU A 187 -10.04 4.74 -9.29
N GLY A 188 -10.44 5.26 -8.13
CA GLY A 188 -11.60 6.12 -7.99
C GLY A 188 -12.95 5.37 -8.08
N ARG A 189 -12.93 4.03 -8.04
CA ARG A 189 -14.10 3.13 -8.07
C ARG A 189 -14.78 3.05 -6.69
N HIS A 190 -15.03 4.21 -6.10
CA HIS A 190 -15.49 4.36 -4.72
C HIS A 190 -16.84 3.69 -4.43
N ALA A 191 -17.76 3.71 -5.40
CA ALA A 191 -19.08 3.10 -5.24
C ALA A 191 -19.00 1.59 -5.03
N GLU A 192 -18.00 0.92 -5.61
CA GLU A 192 -17.81 -0.53 -5.47
C GLU A 192 -17.25 -0.93 -4.12
N ILE A 193 -16.55 -0.02 -3.41
CA ILE A 193 -16.07 -0.29 -2.05
C ILE A 193 -17.26 -0.54 -1.10
N ALA A 194 -18.33 0.25 -1.26
CA ALA A 194 -19.53 0.14 -0.42
C ALA A 194 -20.34 -1.14 -0.64
N THR A 195 -20.12 -1.84 -1.76
CA THR A 195 -20.81 -3.09 -2.11
C THR A 195 -19.95 -4.33 -1.86
N LEU A 196 -18.73 -4.16 -1.37
CA LEU A 196 -17.87 -5.29 -1.00
C LEU A 196 -18.50 -6.10 0.15
N PRO A 197 -18.45 -7.44 0.07
CA PRO A 197 -18.70 -8.26 1.24
C PRO A 197 -17.77 -7.84 2.39
N PRO A 198 -18.28 -7.62 3.61
CA PRO A 198 -17.47 -7.12 4.71
C PRO A 198 -16.41 -8.16 5.12
N PRO A 199 -15.21 -7.74 5.51
CA PRO A 199 -14.16 -8.65 5.93
C PRO A 199 -14.52 -9.28 7.28
N ALA A 200 -14.10 -10.53 7.48
CA ALA A 200 -14.33 -11.24 8.73
C ALA A 200 -13.55 -10.66 9.93
N ASP A 201 -12.37 -10.09 9.67
CA ASP A 201 -11.51 -9.46 10.67
C ASP A 201 -11.95 -8.01 10.95
N GLN A 202 -12.12 -7.68 12.23
CA GLN A 202 -12.52 -6.34 12.70
C GLN A 202 -11.50 -5.26 12.33
N ARG A 203 -10.20 -5.57 12.23
CA ARG A 203 -9.19 -4.60 11.82
C ARG A 203 -9.39 -4.17 10.38
N ASN A 204 -9.56 -5.10 9.46
CA ASN A 204 -9.83 -4.83 8.06
C ASN A 204 -11.22 -4.21 7.86
N LEU A 205 -12.22 -4.59 8.67
CA LEU A 205 -13.55 -3.95 8.63
C LEU A 205 -13.45 -2.46 8.94
N TYR A 206 -12.68 -2.10 9.97
CA TYR A 206 -12.39 -0.72 10.30
C TYR A 206 -11.67 0.02 9.15
N ARG A 207 -10.68 -0.62 8.51
CA ARG A 207 -9.95 -0.03 7.39
C ARG A 207 -10.84 0.24 6.18
N GLU A 208 -11.70 -0.71 5.80
CA GLU A 208 -12.69 -0.53 4.72
C GLU A 208 -13.68 0.59 5.04
N ALA A 209 -14.10 0.71 6.31
CA ALA A 209 -14.97 1.80 6.74
C ALA A 209 -14.27 3.16 6.59
N VAL A 210 -12.99 3.27 6.99
CA VAL A 210 -12.22 4.51 6.81
C VAL A 210 -12.00 4.85 5.34
N LEU A 211 -11.73 3.87 4.47
CA LEU A 211 -11.64 4.09 3.01
C LEU A 211 -12.97 4.56 2.42
N SER A 212 -14.08 4.00 2.89
CA SER A 212 -15.42 4.45 2.51
C SER A 212 -15.68 5.89 2.96
N ALA A 213 -15.27 6.25 4.19
CA ALA A 213 -15.36 7.62 4.67
C ALA A 213 -14.49 8.60 3.87
N LEU A 214 -13.27 8.20 3.49
CA LEU A 214 -12.41 8.98 2.59
C LEU A 214 -13.04 9.17 1.20
N ALA A 215 -13.73 8.15 0.68
CA ALA A 215 -14.43 8.22 -0.59
C ALA A 215 -15.62 9.21 -0.53
N VAL A 216 -16.39 9.18 0.56
CA VAL A 216 -17.47 10.14 0.81
C VAL A 216 -16.90 11.56 1.03
N TRP A 217 -15.74 11.68 1.68
CA TRP A 217 -15.05 12.96 1.89
C TRP A 217 -14.79 13.72 0.58
N GLN A 218 -14.44 13.00 -0.49
CA GLN A 218 -14.19 13.57 -1.81
C GLN A 218 -15.44 14.13 -2.49
N GLN A 219 -16.64 13.68 -2.09
CA GLN A 219 -17.92 14.13 -2.66
C GLN A 219 -18.40 15.44 -2.02
N GLY A 220 -18.01 15.69 -0.76
CA GLY A 220 -18.22 16.98 -0.07
C GLY A 220 -19.56 17.17 0.65
N ASP A 221 -20.41 16.15 0.71
CA ASP A 221 -21.66 16.18 1.48
C ASP A 221 -21.38 15.99 2.98
N LEU A 222 -21.45 17.07 3.76
CA LEU A 222 -21.08 17.07 5.18
C LEU A 222 -21.92 16.08 6.02
N PRO A 223 -23.26 16.06 5.93
CA PRO A 223 -24.08 15.00 6.55
C PRO A 223 -23.63 13.58 6.23
N GLN A 224 -23.31 13.27 4.96
CA GLN A 224 -22.85 11.93 4.59
C GLN A 224 -21.48 11.62 5.18
N ILE A 225 -20.58 12.61 5.22
CA ILE A 225 -19.27 12.49 5.87
C ILE A 225 -19.44 12.18 7.35
N GLU A 226 -20.28 12.92 8.07
CA GLU A 226 -20.54 12.69 9.49
C GLU A 226 -21.11 11.30 9.76
N ALA A 227 -22.06 10.84 8.94
CA ALA A 227 -22.60 9.49 9.04
C ALA A 227 -21.53 8.41 8.79
N ALA A 228 -20.65 8.61 7.80
CA ALA A 228 -19.56 7.69 7.52
C ALA A 228 -18.54 7.62 8.66
N LEU A 229 -18.23 8.76 9.29
CA LEU A 229 -17.32 8.82 10.45
C LEU A 229 -17.96 8.19 11.70
N ALA A 230 -19.26 8.40 11.94
CA ALA A 230 -19.98 7.74 13.03
C ALA A 230 -19.90 6.21 12.91
N LYS A 231 -20.07 5.66 11.70
CA LYS A 231 -19.88 4.23 11.44
C LYS A 231 -18.44 3.78 11.73
N CYS A 232 -17.43 4.59 11.39
CA CYS A 232 -16.04 4.29 11.74
C CYS A 232 -15.84 4.24 13.26
N ASP A 233 -16.47 5.14 14.01
CA ASP A 233 -16.42 5.16 15.47
C ASP A 233 -17.08 3.94 16.11
N GLU A 234 -18.25 3.52 15.61
CA GLU A 234 -18.93 2.30 16.07
C GLU A 234 -18.04 1.06 15.91
N ILE A 235 -17.43 0.88 14.73
CA ILE A 235 -16.52 -0.25 14.47
C ILE A 235 -15.25 -0.16 15.33
N ALA A 236 -14.70 1.06 15.50
CA ALA A 236 -13.54 1.26 16.36
C ALA A 236 -13.86 0.87 17.81
N GLN A 237 -15.02 1.27 18.33
CA GLN A 237 -15.46 0.91 19.69
C GLN A 237 -15.63 -0.60 19.84
N ALA A 238 -16.27 -1.27 18.88
CA ALA A 238 -16.45 -2.72 18.90
C ALA A 238 -15.13 -3.51 18.93
N ARG A 239 -14.05 -2.94 18.39
CA ARG A 239 -12.70 -3.52 18.38
C ARG A 239 -11.86 -3.19 19.62
N GLY A 240 -12.39 -2.42 20.58
CA GLY A 240 -11.65 -1.95 21.76
C GLY A 240 -10.85 -0.66 21.53
N GLY A 241 -11.17 0.09 20.47
CA GLY A 241 -10.64 1.43 20.20
C GLY A 241 -9.94 1.60 18.86
N ARG A 242 -9.41 2.81 18.65
CA ARG A 242 -8.55 3.13 17.51
C ARG A 242 -7.16 2.58 17.81
N THR A 243 -6.85 1.38 17.32
CA THR A 243 -5.47 0.85 17.35
C THR A 243 -4.52 1.80 16.63
N GLU A 244 -3.24 1.82 17.01
CA GLU A 244 -2.18 2.53 16.27
C GLU A 244 -1.99 1.94 14.87
N ASP A 245 -2.77 2.46 13.92
CA ASP A 245 -2.63 2.15 12.50
C ASP A 245 -2.91 3.43 11.69
N VAL A 246 -2.39 3.48 10.46
CA VAL A 246 -2.44 4.68 9.62
C VAL A 246 -3.88 5.16 9.35
N TYR A 247 -4.86 4.25 9.30
CA TYR A 247 -6.27 4.58 9.09
C TYR A 247 -6.90 5.25 10.29
N ALA A 248 -6.44 4.97 11.52
CA ALA A 248 -6.82 5.76 12.68
C ALA A 248 -6.36 7.22 12.57
N GLY A 249 -5.19 7.46 11.93
CA GLY A 249 -4.72 8.79 11.58
C GLY A 249 -5.66 9.51 10.61
N TYR A 250 -6.02 8.85 9.49
CA TYR A 250 -6.98 9.40 8.51
C TYR A 250 -8.34 9.71 9.14
N HIS A 251 -8.87 8.77 9.93
CA HIS A 251 -10.12 8.96 10.66
C HIS A 251 -10.07 10.16 11.61
N GLY A 252 -9.01 10.26 12.43
CA GLY A 252 -8.80 11.38 13.34
C GLY A 252 -8.71 12.73 12.63
N GLN A 253 -8.00 12.79 11.50
CA GLN A 253 -7.89 14.02 10.71
C GLN A 253 -9.25 14.44 10.13
N MET A 254 -10.00 13.52 9.52
CA MET A 254 -11.32 13.82 8.97
C MET A 254 -12.29 14.34 10.04
N ALA A 255 -12.31 13.72 11.23
CA ALA A 255 -13.15 14.16 12.34
C ALA A 255 -12.84 15.62 12.74
N ARG A 256 -11.56 16.00 12.88
CA ARG A 256 -11.17 17.39 13.18
C ARG A 256 -11.48 18.35 12.03
N LEU A 257 -11.36 17.88 10.79
CA LEU A 257 -11.68 18.68 9.61
C LEU A 257 -13.18 18.96 9.51
N VAL A 258 -14.08 18.05 9.93
CA VAL A 258 -15.53 18.33 10.02
C VAL A 258 -15.80 19.58 10.86
N ASP A 259 -15.21 19.67 12.06
CA ASP A 259 -15.38 20.83 12.94
C ASP A 259 -14.78 22.10 12.33
N SER A 260 -13.66 21.98 11.62
CA SER A 260 -13.07 23.09 10.87
C SER A 260 -14.00 23.57 9.74
N ARG A 261 -14.61 22.65 8.98
CA ARG A 261 -15.57 22.99 7.90
C ARG A 261 -16.79 23.74 8.43
N LYS A 262 -17.33 23.32 9.57
CA LYS A 262 -18.47 23.99 10.23
C LYS A 262 -18.12 25.44 10.60
N ARG A 263 -16.94 25.67 11.16
CA ARG A 263 -16.45 27.00 11.55
C ARG A 263 -16.13 27.91 10.36
N SER A 264 -15.72 27.33 9.23
CA SER A 264 -15.32 28.06 8.03
C SER A 264 -16.24 27.76 6.84
N ALA A 265 -17.56 27.70 7.09
CA ALA A 265 -18.54 27.28 6.09
C ALA A 265 -18.50 28.13 4.80
N ASP A 266 -18.10 29.40 4.88
CA ASP A 266 -18.02 30.30 3.72
C ASP A 266 -17.04 29.82 2.64
N LEU A 267 -16.02 29.04 3.01
CA LEU A 267 -15.08 28.44 2.07
C LEU A 267 -15.70 27.31 1.22
N TYR A 268 -16.92 26.86 1.54
CA TYR A 268 -17.60 25.72 0.91
C TYR A 268 -18.93 26.08 0.24
N LYS A 269 -19.42 27.32 0.42
CA LYS A 269 -20.78 27.73 0.00
C LYS A 269 -20.88 28.09 -1.49
N GLN A 270 -19.78 28.47 -2.13
CA GLN A 270 -19.85 29.02 -3.50
C GLN A 270 -20.14 27.92 -4.51
N LYS A 271 -21.19 28.10 -5.31
CA LYS A 271 -21.46 27.19 -6.44
C LYS A 271 -20.46 27.45 -7.54
N THR A 272 -19.92 26.39 -8.10
CA THR A 272 -18.96 26.43 -9.20
C THR A 272 -19.26 25.30 -10.18
N LYS A 273 -18.91 25.53 -11.44
CA LYS A 273 -19.02 24.54 -12.53
C LYS A 273 -17.67 23.90 -12.86
N ASN A 274 -16.59 24.40 -12.28
CA ASN A 274 -15.22 24.00 -12.60
C ASN A 274 -14.58 23.36 -11.38
N ASP A 275 -14.08 22.15 -11.55
CA ASP A 275 -13.37 21.42 -10.52
C ASP A 275 -11.88 21.37 -10.86
N VAL A 276 -11.03 21.56 -9.85
CA VAL A 276 -9.57 21.36 -9.96
C VAL A 276 -9.17 20.24 -9.02
N ALA A 277 -8.50 19.22 -9.55
CA ALA A 277 -8.07 18.10 -8.73
C ALA A 277 -6.86 18.48 -7.87
N VAL A 278 -6.90 18.11 -6.59
CA VAL A 278 -5.75 18.16 -5.68
C VAL A 278 -5.31 16.73 -5.42
N VAL A 279 -4.22 16.31 -6.05
CA VAL A 279 -3.71 14.93 -6.00
C VAL A 279 -2.60 14.86 -4.96
N GLY A 280 -2.73 13.98 -3.98
CA GLY A 280 -1.76 13.86 -2.90
C GLY A 280 -2.27 13.05 -1.71
N ASP A 281 -1.56 13.12 -0.59
CA ASP A 281 -1.96 12.47 0.67
C ASP A 281 -2.65 13.49 1.61
N MET A 282 -2.23 13.63 2.87
CA MET A 282 -3.01 14.35 3.91
C MET A 282 -3.40 15.78 3.58
N GLN A 283 -2.55 16.55 2.90
CA GLN A 283 -2.84 17.96 2.56
C GLN A 283 -4.01 18.09 1.60
N SER A 284 -4.16 17.11 0.70
CA SER A 284 -5.30 17.07 -0.21
C SER A 284 -6.63 16.93 0.54
N LEU A 285 -6.65 16.33 1.74
CA LEU A 285 -7.86 16.25 2.58
C LEU A 285 -8.27 17.61 3.15
N SER A 286 -7.31 18.45 3.54
CA SER A 286 -7.58 19.81 4.00
C SER A 286 -8.06 20.72 2.86
N ALA A 287 -7.59 20.47 1.63
CA ALA A 287 -8.04 21.20 0.43
C ALA A 287 -9.44 20.78 -0.06
N ALA A 288 -9.93 19.62 0.39
CA ALA A 288 -11.13 18.98 -0.14
C ALA A 288 -12.36 19.88 -0.10
N ASN A 289 -12.98 20.09 -1.25
CA ASN A 289 -14.21 20.85 -1.50
C ASN A 289 -14.14 22.35 -1.18
N LEU A 290 -12.93 22.90 -1.00
CA LEU A 290 -12.75 24.34 -0.92
C LEU A 290 -13.16 25.01 -2.22
N THR A 291 -13.79 26.17 -2.12
CA THR A 291 -14.07 27.06 -3.24
C THR A 291 -13.06 28.20 -3.20
N VAL A 292 -12.22 28.29 -4.22
CA VAL A 292 -11.07 29.21 -4.28
C VAL A 292 -11.05 29.94 -5.63
N LYS A 293 -10.51 31.16 -5.64
CA LYS A 293 -10.26 31.90 -6.88
C LYS A 293 -8.90 31.48 -7.45
N LEU A 294 -8.88 31.04 -8.70
CA LEU A 294 -7.69 30.74 -9.50
C LEU A 294 -7.73 31.57 -10.79
N GLY A 295 -6.93 32.63 -10.87
CA GLY A 295 -7.03 33.61 -11.95
C GLY A 295 -8.37 34.32 -11.83
N GLU A 296 -9.15 34.41 -12.90
CA GLU A 296 -10.52 34.97 -12.86
C GLU A 296 -11.60 33.95 -12.47
N ASP A 297 -11.27 32.66 -12.42
CA ASP A 297 -12.23 31.60 -12.17
C ASP A 297 -12.39 31.29 -10.68
N ILE A 298 -13.63 31.01 -10.26
CA ILE A 298 -13.92 30.39 -8.97
C ILE A 298 -14.10 28.89 -9.20
N VAL A 299 -13.21 28.10 -8.61
CA VAL A 299 -13.18 26.64 -8.78
C VAL A 299 -13.43 25.93 -7.46
N ARG A 300 -13.92 24.69 -7.52
CA ARG A 300 -13.95 23.79 -6.37
C ARG A 300 -12.75 22.86 -6.44
N LEU A 301 -12.02 22.76 -5.35
CA LEU A 301 -10.95 21.79 -5.21
C LEU A 301 -11.53 20.41 -4.92
N ARG A 302 -11.29 19.45 -5.81
CA ARG A 302 -11.67 18.04 -5.58
C ARG A 302 -10.45 17.24 -5.19
N THR A 303 -10.54 16.56 -4.06
CA THR A 303 -9.44 15.74 -3.58
C THR A 303 -9.37 14.45 -4.37
N ALA A 304 -8.19 14.14 -4.90
CA ALA A 304 -7.82 12.82 -5.36
C ALA A 304 -6.79 12.26 -4.37
N PHE A 305 -7.30 11.67 -3.28
CA PHE A 305 -6.47 11.17 -2.19
C PHE A 305 -5.70 9.93 -2.65
N VAL A 306 -4.40 9.90 -2.40
CA VAL A 306 -3.52 8.76 -2.68
C VAL A 306 -2.84 8.36 -1.37
N PRO A 307 -3.33 7.34 -0.66
CA PRO A 307 -2.77 6.92 0.63
C PRO A 307 -1.29 6.59 0.51
N GLY A 308 -0.45 7.17 1.38
CA GLY A 308 0.98 6.86 1.40
C GLY A 308 1.78 7.47 0.24
N CYS A 309 1.22 8.48 -0.43
CA CYS A 309 1.89 9.26 -1.46
C CYS A 309 3.03 10.12 -0.88
N VAL A 310 4.25 9.56 -0.90
CA VAL A 310 5.51 10.26 -0.60
C VAL A 310 6.29 10.50 -1.89
N ALA A 311 7.11 11.56 -1.92
CA ALA A 311 7.87 11.94 -3.11
C ALA A 311 8.70 10.77 -3.67
N VAL A 312 9.38 10.04 -2.77
CA VAL A 312 10.20 8.87 -3.13
C VAL A 312 9.43 7.77 -3.85
N ASN A 313 8.17 7.52 -3.50
CA ASN A 313 7.39 6.45 -4.13
C ASN A 313 6.96 6.82 -5.55
N LEU A 314 6.87 8.12 -5.86
CA LEU A 314 6.42 8.57 -7.18
C LEU A 314 7.51 8.48 -8.25
N PHE A 315 8.77 8.81 -7.92
CA PHE A 315 9.86 8.75 -8.90
C PHE A 315 10.67 7.45 -8.90
N LYS A 316 10.36 6.50 -8.01
CA LYS A 316 10.95 5.15 -8.07
C LYS A 316 10.64 4.53 -9.43
N ARG A 317 11.68 3.98 -10.09
CA ARG A 317 11.54 3.32 -11.40
C ARG A 317 10.77 2.01 -11.30
N ALA A 318 10.95 1.28 -10.20
CA ALA A 318 10.16 0.09 -9.92
C ALA A 318 8.68 0.45 -9.80
N ALA A 319 7.84 -0.38 -10.42
CA ALA A 319 6.40 -0.26 -10.31
C ALA A 319 5.98 -0.29 -8.84
N ASN A 320 5.00 0.54 -8.49
CA ASN A 320 4.41 0.55 -7.17
C ASN A 320 3.00 1.16 -7.19
N SER A 321 2.17 0.73 -6.23
CA SER A 321 0.77 1.12 -6.17
C SER A 321 0.51 2.61 -5.88
N CYS A 322 1.43 3.31 -5.20
CA CYS A 322 1.28 4.75 -4.94
C CYS A 322 1.41 5.55 -6.23
N ARG A 323 2.45 5.25 -7.02
CA ARG A 323 2.66 5.86 -8.34
C ARG A 323 1.49 5.56 -9.27
N ALA A 324 1.06 4.31 -9.36
CA ALA A 324 -0.07 3.93 -10.20
C ALA A 324 -1.38 4.61 -9.75
N GLY A 325 -1.59 4.78 -8.43
CA GLY A 325 -2.74 5.51 -7.89
C GLY A 325 -2.70 7.01 -8.23
N PHE A 326 -1.51 7.62 -8.23
CA PHE A 326 -1.30 9.00 -8.66
C PHE A 326 -1.55 9.16 -10.16
N GLU A 327 -0.99 8.28 -10.99
CA GLU A 327 -1.22 8.25 -12.44
C GLU A 327 -2.72 8.06 -12.75
N ALA A 328 -3.40 7.13 -12.08
CA ALA A 328 -4.84 6.93 -12.21
C ALA A 328 -5.65 8.18 -11.80
N ALA A 329 -5.18 8.95 -10.82
CA ALA A 329 -5.81 10.23 -10.46
C ALA A 329 -5.66 11.30 -11.55
N LEU A 330 -4.51 11.34 -12.23
CA LEU A 330 -4.28 12.21 -13.38
C LEU A 330 -5.09 11.77 -14.61
N ASP A 331 -5.18 10.45 -14.86
CA ASP A 331 -5.93 9.87 -15.99
C ASP A 331 -7.44 10.21 -15.95
N ARG A 332 -7.98 10.47 -14.75
CA ARG A 332 -9.38 10.88 -14.55
C ARG A 332 -9.63 12.36 -14.86
N GLN A 333 -8.58 13.15 -15.11
CA GLN A 333 -8.73 14.58 -15.41
C GLN A 333 -8.90 14.82 -16.92
N PRO A 334 -9.73 15.79 -17.31
CA PRO A 334 -9.89 16.13 -18.72
C PRO A 334 -8.58 16.71 -19.28
N ALA A 335 -8.28 16.47 -20.56
CA ALA A 335 -7.15 17.11 -21.23
C ALA A 335 -7.29 18.64 -21.20
N GLY A 336 -6.20 19.35 -20.89
CA GLY A 336 -6.19 20.78 -20.62
C GLY A 336 -6.71 21.16 -19.23
N GLY A 337 -7.15 20.17 -18.43
CA GLY A 337 -7.58 20.37 -17.06
C GLY A 337 -6.41 20.73 -16.14
N ARG A 338 -6.70 21.57 -15.15
CA ARG A 338 -5.75 22.00 -14.13
C ARG A 338 -5.69 21.02 -12.96
N VAL A 339 -4.49 20.74 -12.48
CA VAL A 339 -4.24 19.82 -11.36
C VAL A 339 -3.21 20.40 -10.40
N ILE A 340 -3.49 20.31 -9.10
CA ILE A 340 -2.56 20.64 -8.04
C ILE A 340 -1.95 19.35 -7.49
N ALA A 341 -0.65 19.15 -7.67
CA ALA A 341 0.09 18.07 -7.04
C ALA A 341 0.60 18.51 -5.66
N SER A 342 0.17 17.80 -4.61
CA SER A 342 0.44 18.08 -3.21
C SER A 342 1.20 16.91 -2.57
N VAL A 343 2.53 16.95 -2.69
CA VAL A 343 3.42 15.88 -2.21
C VAL A 343 4.54 16.51 -1.38
N GLY A 344 5.06 15.74 -0.41
CA GLY A 344 6.08 16.21 0.52
C GLY A 344 5.61 16.31 1.96
N ASP A 345 4.30 16.18 2.24
CA ASP A 345 3.81 16.25 3.62
C ASP A 345 4.44 15.19 4.51
N MET A 346 4.39 13.93 4.07
CA MET A 346 4.93 12.83 4.83
C MET A 346 6.46 12.83 4.83
N ASP A 347 7.09 13.24 3.73
CA ASP A 347 8.54 13.38 3.62
C ASP A 347 9.11 14.36 4.65
N CYS A 348 8.34 15.41 4.98
CA CYS A 348 8.74 16.49 5.89
C CYS A 348 8.20 16.33 7.33
N ARG A 349 7.87 15.12 7.81
CA ARG A 349 7.51 14.89 9.22
C ARG A 349 8.75 14.53 10.06
N TYR A 350 8.65 14.62 11.38
CA TYR A 350 9.78 14.33 12.26
C TYR A 350 9.95 12.83 12.53
N THR A 351 8.84 12.13 12.74
CA THR A 351 8.83 10.69 13.10
C THR A 351 8.90 9.76 11.89
N ILE A 352 8.59 10.27 10.70
CA ILE A 352 8.66 9.56 9.41
C ILE A 352 9.39 10.45 8.39
N GLY A 353 9.60 9.99 7.15
CA GLY A 353 10.21 10.82 6.11
C GLY A 353 11.73 10.99 6.27
N PHE A 354 12.27 12.15 5.89
CA PHE A 354 13.73 12.35 5.83
C PHE A 354 14.42 12.24 7.19
N MET A 355 13.81 12.75 8.27
CA MET A 355 14.42 12.66 9.60
C MET A 355 14.53 11.22 10.10
N ASP A 356 13.52 10.40 9.82
CA ASP A 356 13.56 8.97 10.13
C ASP A 356 14.66 8.26 9.35
N LEU A 357 14.77 8.59 8.07
CA LEU A 357 15.77 8.02 7.18
C LEU A 357 17.20 8.39 7.63
N LEU A 358 17.46 9.66 7.94
CA LEU A 358 18.76 10.14 8.46
C LEU A 358 19.10 9.53 9.82
N ARG A 359 18.10 9.23 10.67
CA ARG A 359 18.34 8.55 11.95
C ARG A 359 18.80 7.10 11.77
N ARG A 360 18.24 6.41 10.77
CA ARG A 360 18.61 5.02 10.42
C ARG A 360 19.93 4.94 9.65
N HIS A 361 20.29 6.02 8.97
CA HIS A 361 21.44 6.12 8.08
C HIS A 361 22.17 7.45 8.27
N PRO A 362 22.88 7.61 9.41
CA PRO A 362 23.52 8.88 9.78
C PRO A 362 24.66 9.30 8.83
N GLU A 363 25.14 8.38 7.99
CA GLU A 363 26.12 8.64 6.93
C GLU A 363 25.59 9.49 5.77
N MET A 364 24.26 9.60 5.63
CA MET A 364 23.65 10.36 4.54
C MET A 364 23.65 11.88 4.80
N GLU A 365 23.90 12.64 3.73
CA GLU A 365 23.79 14.09 3.76
C GLU A 365 22.35 14.56 3.48
N GLY A 366 21.67 15.06 4.51
CA GLY A 366 20.25 15.42 4.43
C GLY A 366 19.88 16.41 3.32
N ARG A 367 20.69 17.45 3.10
CA ARG A 367 20.43 18.41 2.01
C ARG A 367 20.56 17.77 0.64
N LYS A 368 21.61 16.97 0.42
CA LYS A 368 21.82 16.24 -0.84
C LYS A 368 20.64 15.30 -1.12
N LEU A 369 20.23 14.53 -0.11
CA LEU A 369 19.07 13.65 -0.17
C LEU A 369 17.79 14.40 -0.55
N VAL A 370 17.55 15.57 0.05
CA VAL A 370 16.39 16.41 -0.28
C VAL A 370 16.45 16.93 -1.72
N SER A 371 17.57 17.51 -2.15
CA SER A 371 17.72 18.04 -3.52
C SER A 371 17.52 16.95 -4.58
N GLU A 372 18.13 15.78 -4.40
CA GLU A 372 17.96 14.64 -5.30
C GLU A 372 16.50 14.14 -5.34
N THR A 373 15.85 14.08 -4.17
CA THR A 373 14.45 13.64 -4.06
C THR A 373 13.50 14.63 -4.74
N VAL A 374 13.65 15.93 -4.48
CA VAL A 374 12.82 16.99 -5.06
C VAL A 374 12.99 17.06 -6.58
N GLN A 375 14.22 16.99 -7.07
CA GLN A 375 14.49 17.03 -8.51
C GLN A 375 13.82 15.83 -9.21
N ARG A 376 14.07 14.61 -8.75
CA ARG A 376 13.49 13.39 -9.35
C ARG A 376 11.96 13.37 -9.28
N TYR A 377 11.39 13.83 -8.16
CA TYR A 377 9.95 13.97 -8.01
C TYR A 377 9.37 14.97 -9.02
N THR A 378 9.98 16.16 -9.11
CA THR A 378 9.48 17.24 -9.97
C THR A 378 9.55 16.86 -11.44
N ASP A 379 10.68 16.29 -11.88
CA ASP A 379 10.86 15.81 -13.26
C ASP A 379 9.77 14.80 -13.62
N TRP A 380 9.55 13.83 -12.73
CA TRP A 380 8.54 12.79 -12.95
C TRP A 380 7.11 13.33 -13.02
N VAL A 381 6.70 14.20 -12.08
CA VAL A 381 5.31 14.69 -12.06
C VAL A 381 5.02 15.63 -13.24
N VAL A 382 6.02 16.40 -13.67
CA VAL A 382 5.94 17.22 -14.89
C VAL A 382 5.77 16.34 -16.11
N ASP A 383 6.58 15.30 -16.27
CA ASP A 383 6.47 14.36 -17.38
C ASP A 383 5.09 13.67 -17.38
N ALA A 384 4.62 13.22 -16.23
CA ALA A 384 3.33 12.55 -16.09
C ALA A 384 2.15 13.46 -16.45
N ALA A 385 2.20 14.74 -16.08
CA ALA A 385 1.20 15.74 -16.42
C ALA A 385 1.24 16.12 -17.92
N ASN A 386 2.44 16.31 -18.47
CA ASN A 386 2.65 16.65 -19.88
C ASN A 386 2.13 15.57 -20.82
N GLN A 387 2.40 14.29 -20.52
CA GLN A 387 1.87 13.15 -21.27
C GLN A 387 0.33 13.16 -21.36
N ARG A 388 -0.33 13.72 -20.34
CA ARG A 388 -1.80 13.83 -20.24
C ARG A 388 -2.33 15.20 -20.65
N LYS A 389 -1.45 16.12 -21.08
CA LYS A 389 -1.78 17.51 -21.45
C LYS A 389 -2.49 18.25 -20.31
N LEU A 390 -2.03 18.08 -19.08
CA LEU A 390 -2.61 18.73 -17.89
C LEU A 390 -1.85 20.02 -17.55
N ASP A 391 -2.57 21.04 -17.07
CA ASP A 391 -1.99 22.26 -16.50
C ASP A 391 -1.59 22.01 -15.04
N LEU A 392 -0.31 21.76 -14.80
CA LEU A 392 0.21 21.33 -13.50
C LEU A 392 0.58 22.51 -12.60
N ILE A 393 0.12 22.44 -11.36
CA ILE A 393 0.50 23.32 -10.25
C ILE A 393 1.16 22.46 -9.17
N LEU A 394 2.24 22.94 -8.59
CA LEU A 394 2.86 22.29 -7.43
C LEU A 394 2.44 22.99 -6.15
N MET A 395 2.09 22.23 -5.12
CA MET A 395 1.86 22.74 -3.76
C MET A 395 2.86 22.07 -2.80
N GLY A 396 3.68 22.89 -2.16
CA GLY A 396 4.65 22.42 -1.17
C GLY A 396 4.02 22.09 0.19
N PRO A 397 4.75 21.39 1.07
CA PRO A 397 4.25 21.10 2.41
C PRO A 397 4.27 22.29 3.36
N PRO A 398 3.38 22.35 4.38
CA PRO A 398 3.34 23.45 5.33
C PRO A 398 4.59 23.45 6.22
N ALA A 399 4.78 24.55 6.95
CA ALA A 399 5.63 24.56 8.13
C ALA A 399 5.14 23.56 9.19
N ARG A 400 5.92 23.34 10.25
CA ARG A 400 5.58 22.34 11.27
C ARG A 400 5.24 22.97 12.61
N ALA A 401 4.03 22.72 13.08
CA ALA A 401 3.54 23.09 14.42
C ALA A 401 3.77 21.98 15.46
N VAL A 402 4.76 21.10 15.24
CA VAL A 402 5.03 19.96 16.12
C VAL A 402 5.72 20.38 17.42
N ALA A 403 5.29 19.80 18.54
CA ALA A 403 5.94 19.97 19.82
C ALA A 403 7.28 19.21 19.83
N LEU A 404 8.39 19.96 19.84
CA LEU A 404 9.76 19.42 19.85
C LEU A 404 10.40 19.49 21.24
N ASN A 405 9.61 19.61 22.31
CA ASN A 405 10.10 19.86 23.67
C ASN A 405 10.97 18.72 24.22
N PHE A 406 10.76 17.50 23.71
CA PHE A 406 11.54 16.30 24.07
C PHE A 406 12.64 15.97 23.05
N VAL A 407 12.80 16.80 22.02
CA VAL A 407 13.81 16.62 20.98
C VAL A 407 15.02 17.50 21.31
N PRO A 408 16.27 16.96 21.25
CA PRO A 408 17.46 17.77 21.46
C PRO A 408 17.46 19.03 20.58
N PRO A 409 17.79 20.23 21.10
CA PRO A 409 17.65 21.49 20.36
C PRO A 409 18.37 21.51 19.00
N ALA A 410 19.53 20.85 18.90
CA ALA A 410 20.27 20.74 17.64
C ALA A 410 19.51 19.92 16.58
N VAL A 411 18.91 18.80 16.99
CA VAL A 411 18.12 17.92 16.11
C VAL A 411 16.81 18.61 15.70
N ALA A 412 16.17 19.32 16.62
CA ALA A 412 14.98 20.12 16.34
C ALA A 412 15.28 21.22 15.30
N ARG A 413 16.43 21.91 15.43
CA ARG A 413 16.87 22.91 14.46
C ARG A 413 17.14 22.29 13.09
N GLN A 414 17.88 21.18 13.05
CA GLN A 414 18.16 20.44 11.82
C GLN A 414 16.89 20.03 11.08
N PHE A 415 15.89 19.52 11.82
CA PHE A 415 14.60 19.15 11.23
C PHE A 415 13.91 20.35 10.58
N LEU A 416 13.77 21.47 11.30
CA LEU A 416 13.09 22.66 10.77
C LEU A 416 13.85 23.27 9.58
N GLU A 417 15.18 23.23 9.60
CA GLU A 417 16.03 23.61 8.47
C GLU A 417 15.83 22.72 7.24
N LEU A 418 15.65 21.42 7.46
CA LEU A 418 15.41 20.48 6.38
C LEU A 418 14.04 20.69 5.72
N VAL A 419 13.01 20.99 6.51
CA VAL A 419 11.67 21.31 5.99
C VAL A 419 11.66 22.63 5.20
N GLU A 420 12.35 23.66 5.70
CA GLU A 420 12.55 24.92 4.98
C GLU A 420 13.31 24.68 3.67
N PHE A 421 14.40 23.90 3.74
CA PHE A 421 15.21 23.58 2.57
C PHE A 421 14.43 22.80 1.51
N PHE A 422 13.62 21.81 1.90
CA PHE A 422 12.75 21.07 0.99
C PHE A 422 11.80 22.00 0.22
N ASN A 423 11.14 22.93 0.92
CA ASN A 423 10.24 23.88 0.28
C ASN A 423 10.98 24.85 -0.65
N SER A 424 12.18 25.30 -0.26
CA SER A 424 13.03 26.15 -1.11
C SER A 424 13.43 25.43 -2.41
N GLU A 425 13.86 24.17 -2.31
CA GLU A 425 14.23 23.36 -3.46
C GLU A 425 13.03 23.10 -4.37
N LEU A 426 11.86 22.81 -3.79
CA LEU A 426 10.64 22.56 -4.56
C LEU A 426 10.15 23.81 -5.28
N ARG A 427 10.22 24.98 -4.64
CA ARG A 427 9.93 26.29 -5.26
C ARG A 427 10.88 26.54 -6.43
N ALA A 428 12.17 26.30 -6.25
CA ALA A 428 13.16 26.47 -7.31
C ALA A 428 12.93 25.49 -8.48
N ALA A 429 12.58 24.24 -8.19
CA ALA A 429 12.26 23.23 -9.20
C ALA A 429 11.00 23.61 -10.00
N ALA A 430 9.94 24.07 -9.32
CA ALA A 430 8.73 24.58 -9.96
C ALA A 430 9.05 25.76 -10.91
N GLY A 431 9.89 26.70 -10.47
CA GLY A 431 10.34 27.83 -11.28
C GLY A 431 11.14 27.40 -12.52
N ARG A 432 12.05 26.43 -12.39
CA ARG A 432 12.79 25.86 -13.54
C ARG A 432 11.86 25.18 -14.56
N ALA A 433 10.79 24.55 -14.08
CA ALA A 433 9.79 23.91 -14.92
C ALA A 433 8.70 24.87 -15.44
N GLY A 434 8.74 26.16 -15.06
CA GLY A 434 7.75 27.15 -15.47
C GLY A 434 6.35 26.94 -14.87
N LEU A 435 6.25 26.28 -13.72
CA LEU A 435 4.99 25.95 -13.06
C LEU A 435 4.59 27.02 -12.03
N ILE A 436 3.28 27.13 -11.79
CA ILE A 436 2.78 27.86 -10.62
C ILE A 436 3.09 27.06 -9.36
N TYR A 437 3.56 27.74 -8.32
CA TYR A 437 3.87 27.15 -7.03
C TYR A 437 3.00 27.74 -5.92
N VAL A 438 2.20 26.89 -5.27
CA VAL A 438 1.43 27.23 -4.08
C VAL A 438 2.32 27.02 -2.85
N ASP A 439 2.77 28.12 -2.28
CA ASP A 439 3.70 28.13 -1.16
C ASP A 439 3.01 28.01 0.20
N LEU A 440 2.60 26.78 0.52
CA LEU A 440 1.94 26.52 1.80
C LEU A 440 2.88 26.70 2.99
N TYR A 441 4.19 26.52 2.81
CA TYR A 441 5.18 26.77 3.86
C TYR A 441 5.19 28.26 4.24
N ASP A 442 5.33 29.15 3.27
CA ASP A 442 5.32 30.60 3.50
C ASP A 442 4.01 31.07 4.16
N ALA A 443 2.88 30.51 3.71
CA ALA A 443 1.56 30.82 4.28
C ALA A 443 1.36 30.32 5.73
N THR A 444 2.20 29.41 6.23
CA THR A 444 2.01 28.77 7.54
C THR A 444 3.20 28.96 8.50
N VAL A 445 4.35 29.40 8.01
CA VAL A 445 5.55 29.62 8.84
C VAL A 445 5.39 30.87 9.71
N GLY A 446 5.87 30.77 10.94
CA GLY A 446 5.96 31.83 11.93
C GLY A 446 7.39 31.97 12.45
N PRO A 447 7.57 32.60 13.62
CA PRO A 447 8.88 32.80 14.22
C PRO A 447 9.66 31.49 14.39
N HIS A 448 10.99 31.57 14.24
CA HIS A 448 11.90 30.43 14.41
C HIS A 448 11.60 29.22 13.52
N ARG A 449 11.06 29.43 12.31
CA ARG A 449 10.70 28.39 11.32
C ARG A 449 9.61 27.42 11.79
N ARG A 450 8.86 27.77 12.85
CA ARG A 450 7.75 26.96 13.37
C ARG A 450 6.45 27.33 12.69
N GLY A 451 5.55 26.37 12.54
CA GLY A 451 4.20 26.63 12.05
C GLY A 451 3.42 27.51 13.03
N ARG A 452 2.67 28.49 12.51
CA ARG A 452 1.74 29.30 13.32
C ARG A 452 0.54 28.45 13.73
N GLU A 453 0.26 28.36 15.03
CA GLU A 453 -0.74 27.41 15.58
C GLU A 453 -2.15 27.60 14.99
N ASP A 454 -2.53 28.84 14.66
CA ASP A 454 -3.82 29.19 14.04
C ASP A 454 -3.99 28.60 12.63
N CYS A 455 -2.90 28.24 11.97
CA CYS A 455 -2.91 27.63 10.64
C CYS A 455 -3.10 26.11 10.66
N PHE A 456 -3.18 25.46 11.83
CA PHE A 456 -3.29 23.99 11.92
C PHE A 456 -4.52 23.53 12.72
N ILE A 457 -5.07 22.34 12.38
CA ILE A 457 -6.14 21.70 13.16
C ILE A 457 -5.59 20.84 14.31
N ASP A 458 -4.32 20.42 14.18
CA ASP A 458 -3.53 19.71 15.20
C ASP A 458 -2.04 20.00 14.96
N THR A 459 -1.12 19.25 15.57
CA THR A 459 0.33 19.51 15.44
C THR A 459 0.91 19.21 14.04
N THR A 460 0.12 18.60 13.15
CA THR A 460 0.60 18.06 11.87
C THR A 460 -0.21 18.55 10.68
N HIS A 461 -1.53 18.63 10.80
CA HIS A 461 -2.44 18.86 9.69
C HIS A 461 -2.87 20.32 9.60
N VAL A 462 -2.79 20.88 8.40
CA VAL A 462 -3.11 22.28 8.09
C VAL A 462 -4.63 22.53 8.06
N GLN A 463 -5.07 23.73 8.46
CA GLN A 463 -6.46 24.14 8.31
C GLN A 463 -6.82 24.44 6.86
N PRO A 464 -8.09 24.23 6.44
CA PRO A 464 -8.54 24.58 5.09
C PRO A 464 -8.39 26.07 4.76
N SER A 465 -8.51 26.96 5.74
CA SER A 465 -8.32 28.42 5.58
C SER A 465 -6.90 28.78 5.16
N ALA A 466 -5.89 28.11 5.73
CA ALA A 466 -4.49 28.32 5.37
C ALA A 466 -4.18 27.82 3.95
N VAL A 467 -4.79 26.70 3.53
CA VAL A 467 -4.70 26.21 2.14
C VAL A 467 -5.31 27.23 1.18
N ALA A 468 -6.51 27.73 1.46
CA ALA A 468 -7.17 28.75 0.63
C ALA A 468 -6.35 30.05 0.55
N ALA A 469 -5.74 30.47 1.67
CA ALA A 469 -4.86 31.64 1.71
C ALA A 469 -3.59 31.45 0.87
N ALA A 470 -2.94 30.30 0.96
CA ALA A 470 -1.76 29.98 0.16
C ALA A 470 -2.07 29.98 -1.35
N ILE A 471 -3.19 29.39 -1.74
CA ILE A 471 -3.65 29.38 -3.13
C ILE A 471 -3.90 30.82 -3.62
N LYS A 472 -4.59 31.64 -2.82
CA LYS A 472 -4.83 33.04 -3.16
C LYS A 472 -3.51 33.82 -3.33
N ALA A 473 -2.49 33.52 -2.54
CA ALA A 473 -1.19 34.19 -2.58
C ALA A 473 -0.31 33.77 -3.76
N ALA A 474 -0.55 32.60 -4.37
CA ALA A 474 0.27 32.06 -5.45
C ALA A 474 0.20 32.87 -6.76
N GLY A 475 -0.74 33.83 -6.87
CA GLY A 475 -0.78 34.79 -7.99
C GLY A 475 -1.14 34.16 -9.32
N PHE A 476 -2.25 33.40 -9.33
CA PHE A 476 -2.84 32.77 -10.52
C PHE A 476 -3.32 33.73 -11.60
#